data_AF-A0A091BHS4-F1
#
_entry.id   AF-A0A091BHS4-F1
#
_cell.length_a   1.000
_cell.length_b   1.000
_cell.length_c   1.000
_cell.angle_alpha   90.00
_cell.angle_beta   90.00
_cell.angle_gamma   90.00
#
_symmetry.space_group_name_H-M   'P 1'
#
loop_
_entity.id
_entity.type
_entity.pdbx_description
1 polymer ?
#
loop_
_entity_poly.entity_id
_entity_poly.type
_entity_poly.pdbx_seq_one_letter_code
_entity_poly.pdbx_strand_id
1 'polypeptide(L)'
;MKPQKNYREMGCRECLGGGGLHFDFSMAFQPIVSLSRREVFAYEALVRGTDGAPADEIFRHVDENTRYRFDQACRVKARSAVS
;
A
#
# COMPACT_ATOMS: atom_id res chain seq x y z
N MET A 1 14.32 14.36 9.28
CA MET A 1 13.73 13.84 8.03
C MET A 1 14.54 14.39 6.87
N LYS A 2 15.28 13.56 6.13
CA LYS A 2 16.14 14.05 5.02
C LYS A 2 15.28 14.26 3.77
N PRO A 3 15.34 15.42 3.11
CA PRO A 3 14.60 15.65 1.87
C PRO A 3 15.15 14.72 0.78
N GLN A 4 14.26 13.89 0.22
CA GLN A 4 14.58 12.98 -0.87
C GLN A 4 14.73 13.79 -2.17
N LYS A 5 15.83 13.58 -2.88
CA LYS A 5 16.31 14.37 -4.04
C LYS A 5 15.36 14.37 -5.25
N ASN A 6 14.32 13.52 -5.24
CA ASN A 6 13.40 13.27 -6.35
C ASN A 6 11.93 13.39 -5.93
N TYR A 7 11.60 14.37 -5.09
CA TYR A 7 10.20 14.73 -4.79
C TYR A 7 9.58 15.43 -6.01
N ARG A 8 8.55 14.81 -6.60
CA ARG A 8 7.68 15.40 -7.62
C ARG A 8 6.25 15.14 -7.19
N GLU A 9 5.40 16.16 -7.20
CA GLU A 9 3.96 15.99 -6.97
C GLU A 9 3.40 15.05 -8.05
N MET A 10 2.89 13.89 -7.63
CA MET A 10 2.19 12.94 -8.50
C MET A 10 0.68 13.21 -8.44
N GLY A 11 0.03 13.22 -9.60
CA GLY A 11 -1.42 13.28 -9.67
C GLY A 11 -2.06 11.97 -9.20
N CYS A 12 -3.30 12.02 -8.71
CA CYS A 12 -4.04 10.84 -8.23
C CYS A 12 -4.06 9.65 -9.21
N ARG A 13 -4.03 9.92 -10.53
CA ARG A 13 -3.96 8.89 -11.58
C ARG A 13 -2.63 8.14 -11.62
N GLU A 14 -1.52 8.82 -11.35
CA GLU A 14 -0.20 8.21 -11.34
C GLU A 14 -0.01 7.33 -10.10
N CYS A 15 -0.57 7.73 -8.95
CA CYS A 15 -0.61 6.89 -7.74
C CYS A 15 -1.43 5.60 -7.91
N LEU A 16 -2.49 5.63 -8.73
CA LEU A 16 -3.30 4.45 -9.04
C LEU A 16 -2.56 3.45 -9.94
N GLY A 17 -1.73 3.95 -10.87
CA GLY A 17 -0.93 3.14 -11.79
C GLY A 17 0.44 2.70 -11.26
N GLY A 18 0.65 2.71 -9.94
CA GLY A 18 1.90 2.26 -9.33
C GLY A 18 2.97 3.35 -9.13
N GLY A 19 2.73 4.60 -9.52
CA GLY A 19 3.51 5.77 -9.09
C GLY A 19 5.02 5.67 -9.32
N GLY A 20 5.45 5.03 -10.40
CA GLY A 20 6.86 4.79 -10.71
C GLY A 20 7.52 3.66 -9.90
N LEU A 21 6.72 2.73 -9.35
CA LEU A 21 7.18 1.41 -8.96
C LEU A 21 7.27 0.53 -10.21
N HIS A 22 8.32 -0.28 -10.29
CA HIS A 22 8.53 -1.21 -11.40
C HIS A 22 7.76 -2.53 -11.22
N PHE A 23 6.86 -2.61 -10.24
CA PHE A 23 6.10 -3.80 -9.90
C PHE A 23 4.69 -3.42 -9.45
N ASP A 24 3.76 -4.34 -9.67
CA ASP A 24 2.37 -4.23 -9.20
C ASP A 24 2.16 -5.05 -7.94
N PHE A 25 1.22 -4.59 -7.11
CA PHE A 25 0.81 -5.28 -5.90
C PHE A 25 -0.69 -5.03 -5.62
N SER A 26 -1.27 -5.94 -4.85
CA SER A 26 -2.66 -5.93 -4.38
C SER A 26 -2.71 -5.71 -2.87
N MET A 27 -3.93 -5.61 -2.33
CA MET A 27 -4.19 -5.47 -0.89
C MET A 27 -5.12 -6.58 -0.41
N ALA A 28 -4.82 -7.13 0.75
CA ALA A 28 -5.71 -7.97 1.54
C ALA A 28 -6.17 -7.21 2.79
N PHE A 29 -7.33 -7.57 3.33
CA PHE A 29 -7.92 -6.88 4.48
C PHE A 29 -8.22 -7.85 5.61
N GLN A 30 -7.55 -7.66 6.75
CA GLN A 30 -7.79 -8.45 7.95
C GLN A 30 -8.76 -7.69 8.88
N PRO A 31 -9.93 -8.25 9.22
CA PRO A 31 -10.89 -7.57 10.09
C PRO A 31 -10.36 -7.49 11.53
N ILE A 32 -10.53 -6.33 12.15
CA ILE A 32 -10.27 -6.10 13.57
C ILE A 32 -11.61 -6.03 14.29
N VAL A 33 -11.83 -6.97 15.21
CA VAL A 33 -13.11 -7.16 15.91
C VAL A 33 -13.08 -6.56 17.30
N SER A 34 -14.16 -5.87 17.67
CA SER A 34 -14.41 -5.44 19.05
C SER A 34 -15.16 -6.56 19.77
N LEU A 35 -14.52 -7.22 20.75
CA LEU A 35 -15.14 -8.33 21.47
C LEU A 35 -16.32 -7.88 22.36
N SER A 36 -16.25 -6.66 22.90
CA SER A 36 -17.32 -6.09 23.74
C SER A 36 -18.58 -5.78 22.91
N ARG A 37 -18.40 -5.31 21.68
CA ARG A 37 -19.49 -4.91 20.78
C ARG A 37 -19.87 -6.00 19.76
N ARG A 38 -19.08 -7.08 19.68
CA ARG A 38 -19.20 -8.21 18.74
C ARG A 38 -19.32 -7.77 17.27
N GLU A 39 -18.60 -6.72 16.91
CA GLU A 39 -18.62 -6.14 15.57
C GLU A 39 -17.21 -5.90 15.02
N VAL A 40 -17.07 -5.88 13.69
CA VAL A 40 -15.85 -5.45 13.02
C VAL A 40 -15.83 -3.92 13.03
N PHE A 41 -14.80 -3.30 13.62
CA PHE A 41 -14.71 -1.84 13.70
C PHE A 41 -13.64 -1.25 12.79
N ALA A 42 -12.70 -2.06 12.30
CA ALA A 42 -11.64 -1.64 11.40
C ALA A 42 -11.15 -2.82 10.56
N TYR A 43 -10.41 -2.50 9.51
CA TYR A 43 -9.69 -3.47 8.69
C TYR A 43 -8.24 -3.04 8.58
N GLU A 44 -7.31 -3.97 8.78
CA GLU A 44 -5.90 -3.77 8.48
C GLU A 44 -5.63 -4.09 7.01
N ALA A 45 -5.06 -3.12 6.28
CA ALA A 45 -4.66 -3.30 4.90
C ALA A 45 -3.25 -3.91 4.83
N LEU A 46 -3.16 -5.12 4.28
CA LEU A 46 -1.93 -5.88 4.15
C LEU A 46 -1.52 -5.97 2.68
N VAL A 47 -0.28 -5.60 2.38
CA VAL A 47 0.28 -5.71 1.02
C VAL A 47 0.37 -7.18 0.60
N ARG A 48 0.02 -7.46 -0.65
CA ARG A 48 0.11 -8.78 -1.30
C ARG A 48 0.59 -8.66 -2.73
N GLY A 49 1.17 -9.72 -3.29
CA GLY A 49 1.35 -9.85 -4.73
C GLY A 49 0.02 -9.88 -5.46
N THR A 50 0.03 -9.56 -6.76
CA THR A 50 -1.17 -9.70 -7.62
C THR A 50 -1.59 -11.15 -7.81
N ASP A 51 -0.67 -12.08 -7.58
CA ASP A 51 -0.82 -13.54 -7.57
C ASP A 51 -1.14 -14.11 -6.16
N GLY A 52 -1.25 -13.25 -5.14
CA GLY A 52 -1.45 -13.66 -3.75
C GLY A 52 -0.16 -13.92 -2.98
N ALA A 53 1.01 -13.62 -3.55
CA ALA A 53 2.29 -13.71 -2.84
C ALA A 53 2.32 -12.91 -1.53
N PRO A 54 3.10 -13.36 -0.53
CA PRO A 54 3.25 -12.68 0.75
C PRO A 54 3.94 -11.31 0.62
N ALA A 55 3.77 -10.47 1.63
CA ALA A 55 4.28 -9.10 1.62
C ALA A 55 5.83 -9.03 1.57
N ASP A 56 6.54 -10.04 2.08
CA ASP A 56 8.00 -10.05 2.09
C ASP A 56 8.58 -10.09 0.67
N GLU A 57 7.92 -10.78 -0.27
CA GLU A 57 8.32 -10.79 -1.67
C GLU A 57 8.21 -9.39 -2.28
N ILE A 58 7.13 -8.66 -1.98
CA ILE A 58 6.94 -7.28 -2.42
C ILE A 58 7.98 -6.35 -1.78
N PHE A 59 8.28 -6.53 -0.49
CA PHE A 59 9.27 -5.69 0.21
C PHE A 59 10.69 -5.87 -0.32
N ARG A 60 11.04 -7.02 -0.92
CA ARG A 60 12.35 -7.20 -1.59
C ARG A 60 12.54 -6.29 -2.79
N HIS A 61 11.45 -5.84 -3.42
CA HIS A 61 11.48 -4.89 -4.52
C HIS A 61 11.49 -3.42 -4.09
N VAL A 62 11.39 -3.15 -2.77
CA VAL A 62 11.42 -1.79 -2.22
C VAL A 62 12.85 -1.42 -1.79
N ASP A 63 13.36 -0.35 -2.39
CA ASP A 63 14.65 0.27 -2.06
C ASP A 63 14.46 1.66 -1.41
N GLU A 64 15.55 2.32 -1.00
CA GLU A 64 15.49 3.63 -0.36
C GLU A 64 14.87 4.74 -1.23
N ASN A 65 14.97 4.60 -2.55
CA ASN A 65 14.47 5.59 -3.52
C ASN A 65 12.97 5.40 -3.79
N THR A 66 12.50 4.16 -3.71
CA THR A 66 11.11 3.77 -4.00
C THR A 66 10.23 3.71 -2.74
N ARG A 67 10.83 3.60 -1.54
CA ARG A 67 10.11 3.52 -0.25
C ARG A 67 9.04 4.60 -0.05
N TYR A 68 9.33 5.85 -0.40
CA TYR A 68 8.36 6.93 -0.25
C TYR A 68 7.17 6.77 -1.21
N ARG A 69 7.43 6.38 -2.45
CA ARG A 69 6.39 6.16 -3.47
C ARG A 69 5.55 4.94 -3.13
N PHE A 70 6.19 3.89 -2.62
CA PHE A 70 5.53 2.69 -2.11
C PHE A 70 4.56 2.99 -0.97
N ASP A 71 4.95 3.80 0.01
CA ASP A 71 4.05 4.22 1.11
C ASP A 71 2.81 4.98 0.57
N GLN A 72 3.03 5.92 -0.36
CA GLN A 72 1.92 6.66 -0.99
C GLN A 72 0.98 5.75 -1.78
N ALA A 73 1.54 4.85 -2.59
CA ALA A 73 0.78 3.87 -3.36
C ALA A 73 -0.03 2.95 -2.44
N CYS A 74 0.55 2.52 -1.31
CA CYS A 74 -0.16 1.73 -0.32
C CYS A 74 -1.37 2.46 0.25
N ARG A 75 -1.22 3.73 0.66
CA ARG A 75 -2.32 4.55 1.22
C ARG A 75 -3.45 4.79 0.21
N VAL A 76 -3.10 4.98 -1.06
CA VAL A 76 -4.10 5.20 -2.13
C VAL A 76 -4.84 3.89 -2.41
N LYS A 77 -4.12 2.79 -2.66
CA LYS A 77 -4.72 1.48 -2.95
C LYS A 77 -5.58 0.96 -1.80
N ALA A 78 -5.14 1.14 -0.55
CA ALA A 78 -5.92 0.73 0.62
C ALA A 78 -7.27 1.45 0.72
N ARG A 79 -7.32 2.75 0.40
CA ARG A 79 -8.58 3.52 0.40
C ARG A 79 -9.50 3.13 -0.76
N SER A 80 -8.94 2.87 -1.95
CA SER A 80 -9.74 2.53 -3.13
C SER A 80 -10.25 1.09 -3.13
N ALA A 81 -9.59 0.17 -2.43
CA ALA A 81 -9.96 -1.25 -2.42
C ALA A 81 -11.04 -1.61 -1.39
N VAL A 82 -11.47 -0.66 -0.54
CA VAL A 82 -12.55 -0.83 0.45
C VAL A 82 -13.81 -0.06 0.04
N SER A 83 -14.01 0.18 -1.27
CA SER A 83 -15.23 0.80 -1.80
C SER A 83 -16.33 -0.21 -2.10
#